data_AF-A0A1F5A7F2-F1
#
_entry.id   AF-A0A1F5A7F2-F1
#
_cell.length_a   1.000
_cell.length_b   1.000
_cell.length_c   1.000
_cell.angle_alpha   90.00
_cell.angle_beta   90.00
_cell.angle_gamma   90.00
#
_symmetry.space_group_name_H-M   'P 1'
#
loop_
_entity.id
_entity.type
_entity.pdbx_description
1 polymer ?
#
loop_
_entity_poly.entity_id
_entity_poly.type
_entity_poly.pdbx_seq_one_letter_code
_entity_poly.pdbx_strand_id
1 'polypeptide(L)'
;MTCEKIQERFADYLTGDLDEAGREDVRKHILACAACREDLENLTVVWAKLGVLPEEQPGGGLRHRFYTMLEEYKDGLESGRKAAQTESRPGWRDWLSFRRPAFAASFSAFLLLAGLGAGWFAAGRGPSGARYADLSREVQDMRQQYALSLLGQPSATDRIQGIGFSAAVDNPSDTTLAALFDAVDADPNPNVRLAAVDALYLFRDRPGVRERLVRSLSVQTYPLVQVALIDFLVEVREARAAEALKKLVESGDLTPEVKKRAEQGLRQ
;
A
#
# COMPACT_ATOMS: atom_id res chain seq x y z
N MET A 1 -34.64 16.93 14.50
CA MET A 1 -33.48 16.14 14.02
C MET A 1 -32.54 15.86 15.19
N THR A 2 -31.82 14.75 15.16
CA THR A 2 -30.77 14.44 16.15
C THR A 2 -29.52 15.29 15.88
N CYS A 3 -28.72 15.57 16.91
CA CYS A 3 -27.51 16.37 16.79
C CYS A 3 -26.52 15.78 15.76
N GLU A 4 -26.35 14.46 15.77
CA GLU A 4 -25.49 13.71 14.86
C GLU A 4 -25.85 13.96 13.38
N LYS A 5 -27.13 13.87 13.03
CA LYS A 5 -27.62 14.12 11.66
C LYS A 5 -27.47 15.58 11.21
N ILE A 6 -27.40 16.51 12.15
CA ILE A 6 -27.21 17.93 11.86
C ILE A 6 -25.72 18.24 11.71
N GLN A 7 -24.87 17.65 12.55
CA GLN A 7 -23.42 17.76 12.46
C GLN A 7 -22.88 17.23 11.11
N GLU A 8 -23.44 16.13 10.60
CA GLU A 8 -23.12 15.60 9.26
C GLU A 8 -23.34 16.62 8.14
N ARG A 9 -24.26 17.58 8.32
CA ARG A 9 -24.63 18.59 7.32
C ARG A 9 -23.86 19.90 7.46
N PHE A 10 -22.96 20.03 8.44
CA PHE A 10 -22.24 21.28 8.69
C PHE A 10 -21.26 21.65 7.57
N ALA A 11 -20.56 20.67 6.99
CA ALA A 11 -19.64 20.92 5.87
C ALA A 11 -20.41 21.52 4.67
N ASP A 12 -21.46 20.83 4.24
CA ASP A 12 -22.33 21.27 3.14
C ASP A 12 -23.01 22.61 3.43
N TYR A 13 -23.32 22.90 4.71
CA TYR A 13 -23.85 24.20 5.13
C TYR A 13 -22.82 25.33 4.98
N LEU A 14 -21.54 25.07 5.28
CA LEU A 14 -20.46 26.06 5.18
C LEU A 14 -19.99 26.29 3.74
N THR A 15 -20.02 25.26 2.89
CA THR A 15 -19.68 25.37 1.46
C THR A 15 -20.82 25.93 0.62
N GLY A 16 -22.06 25.90 1.15
CA GLY A 16 -23.26 26.40 0.47
C GLY A 16 -23.92 25.36 -0.45
N ASP A 17 -23.59 24.08 -0.27
CA ASP A 17 -24.08 22.97 -1.09
C ASP A 17 -25.44 22.41 -0.62
N LEU A 18 -25.97 22.90 0.52
CA LEU A 18 -27.32 22.56 0.98
C LEU A 18 -28.42 23.32 0.24
N ASP A 19 -29.53 22.62 -0.01
CA ASP A 19 -30.78 23.21 -0.48
C ASP A 19 -31.46 24.09 0.57
N GLU A 20 -32.45 24.89 0.17
CA GLU A 20 -33.13 25.84 1.08
C GLU A 20 -33.74 25.14 2.30
N ALA A 21 -34.33 23.97 2.10
CA ALA A 21 -34.90 23.15 3.16
C ALA A 21 -33.82 22.66 4.15
N GLY A 22 -32.69 22.15 3.65
CA GLY A 22 -31.57 21.71 4.47
C GLY A 22 -30.92 22.85 5.27
N ARG A 23 -30.80 24.04 4.69
CA ARG A 23 -30.30 25.23 5.40
C ARG A 23 -31.23 25.67 6.52
N GLU A 24 -32.53 25.61 6.29
CA GLU A 24 -33.52 25.97 7.31
C GLU A 24 -33.56 24.95 8.46
N ASP A 25 -33.38 23.66 8.18
CA ASP A 25 -33.28 22.60 9.19
C ASP A 25 -32.07 22.81 10.11
N VAL A 26 -30.91 23.12 9.54
CA VAL A 26 -29.69 23.42 10.31
C VAL A 26 -29.90 24.67 11.17
N ARG A 27 -30.45 25.75 10.61
CA ARG A 27 -30.77 26.99 11.36
C ARG A 27 -31.72 26.74 12.52
N LYS A 28 -32.81 26.02 12.29
CA LYS A 28 -33.79 25.67 13.34
C LYS A 28 -33.14 24.87 14.47
N HIS A 29 -32.24 23.94 14.13
CA HIS A 29 -31.58 23.10 15.13
C HIS A 29 -30.56 23.88 15.98
N ILE A 30 -29.69 24.67 15.36
CA ILE A 30 -28.67 25.45 16.11
C ILE A 30 -29.30 26.52 17.00
N LEU A 31 -30.50 27.02 16.66
CA LEU A 31 -31.25 27.92 17.53
C LEU A 31 -31.67 27.25 18.85
N ALA A 32 -31.99 25.96 18.79
CA ALA A 32 -32.48 25.18 19.94
C ALA A 32 -31.38 24.39 20.69
N CYS A 33 -30.21 24.15 20.08
CA CYS A 33 -29.13 23.35 20.67
C CYS A 33 -27.82 24.15 20.80
N ALA A 34 -27.39 24.40 22.04
CA ALA A 34 -26.16 25.14 22.34
C ALA A 34 -24.90 24.40 21.87
N ALA A 35 -24.83 23.08 22.07
CA ALA A 35 -23.68 22.26 21.68
C ALA A 35 -23.44 22.30 20.16
N CYS A 36 -24.49 22.09 19.37
CA CYS A 36 -24.38 22.16 17.90
C CYS A 36 -24.06 23.56 17.38
N ARG A 37 -24.41 24.62 18.13
CA ARG A 37 -24.01 25.99 17.81
C ARG A 37 -22.52 26.19 18.00
N GLU A 38 -21.99 25.75 19.14
CA GLU A 38 -20.56 25.81 19.46
C GLU A 38 -19.72 24.99 18.47
N ASP A 39 -20.18 23.79 18.11
CA ASP A 39 -19.52 22.95 17.10
C ASP A 39 -19.45 23.63 15.73
N LEU A 40 -20.53 24.27 15.30
CA LEU A 40 -20.56 24.99 14.03
C LEU A 40 -19.66 26.22 14.05
N GLU A 41 -19.60 26.95 15.17
CA GLU A 41 -18.67 28.07 15.36
C GLU A 41 -17.22 27.61 15.27
N ASN A 42 -16.87 26.53 15.96
CA ASN A 42 -15.53 25.92 15.90
C ASN A 42 -15.14 25.52 14.48
N LEU A 43 -16.05 24.88 13.74
CA LEU A 43 -15.80 24.47 12.36
C LEU A 43 -15.64 25.68 11.43
N THR A 44 -16.45 26.73 11.63
CA THR A 44 -16.35 27.99 10.87
C THR A 44 -14.99 28.66 11.06
N VAL A 45 -14.44 28.65 12.28
CA VAL A 45 -13.10 29.19 12.57
C VAL A 45 -12.00 28.42 11.82
N VAL A 46 -12.08 27.09 11.79
CA VAL A 46 -11.11 26.26 11.05
C VAL A 46 -11.21 26.51 9.55
N TRP A 47 -12.44 26.56 9.01
CA TRP A 47 -12.69 26.83 7.59
C TRP A 47 -12.14 28.20 7.16
N ALA A 48 -12.35 29.23 7.99
CA ALA A 48 -11.79 30.56 7.74
C ALA A 48 -10.26 30.57 7.72
N LYS A 49 -9.59 29.79 8.59
CA LYS A 49 -8.12 29.67 8.59
C LYS A 49 -7.58 28.99 7.33
N LEU A 50 -8.30 28.00 6.80
CA LEU A 50 -7.93 27.31 5.56
C LEU A 50 -8.10 28.21 4.33
N GLY A 51 -9.13 29.06 4.30
CA GLY A 51 -9.36 30.00 3.20
C GLY A 51 -8.32 31.13 3.09
N VAL A 52 -7.46 31.31 4.08
CA VAL A 52 -6.40 32.34 4.11
C VAL A 52 -5.04 31.77 3.65
N LEU A 53 -4.97 30.48 3.35
CA LEU A 53 -3.75 29.89 2.80
C LEU A 53 -3.44 30.50 1.43
N PRO A 54 -2.20 30.97 1.19
CA PRO A 54 -1.83 31.53 -0.10
C PRO A 54 -1.94 30.45 -1.17
N GLU A 55 -2.59 30.78 -2.29
CA GLU A 55 -2.58 29.92 -3.47
C GLU A 55 -1.14 29.80 -4.01
N GLU A 56 -0.57 28.60 -3.90
CA GLU A 56 0.73 28.27 -4.49
C GLU A 56 0.62 28.30 -6.02
N GLN A 57 1.12 29.36 -6.64
CA GLN A 57 1.16 29.46 -8.08
C GLN A 57 2.31 28.61 -8.64
N PRO A 58 2.07 27.86 -9.72
CA PRO A 58 3.14 27.08 -10.35
C PRO A 58 4.27 28.02 -10.79
N GLY A 59 5.50 27.71 -10.37
CA GLY A 59 6.68 28.52 -10.71
C GLY A 59 6.85 28.67 -12.23
N GLY A 60 7.36 29.83 -12.68
CA GLY A 60 7.36 30.24 -14.10
C GLY A 60 8.02 29.27 -15.10
N GLY A 61 8.87 28.35 -14.63
CA GLY A 61 9.50 27.31 -15.46
C GLY A 61 8.61 26.08 -15.74
N LEU A 62 7.47 25.91 -15.06
CA LEU A 62 6.62 24.73 -15.22
C LEU A 62 6.12 24.58 -16.66
N ARG A 63 5.64 25.67 -17.25
CA ARG A 63 5.14 25.69 -18.62
C ARG A 63 6.22 25.31 -19.61
N HIS A 64 7.42 25.87 -19.46
CA HIS A 64 8.55 25.55 -20.32
C HIS A 64 8.92 24.07 -20.24
N ARG A 65 9.10 23.52 -19.02
CA ARG A 65 9.41 22.10 -18.82
C ARG A 65 8.35 21.17 -19.41
N PHE A 66 7.08 21.51 -19.27
CA PHE A 66 5.98 20.74 -19.86
C PHE A 66 6.07 20.71 -21.39
N TYR A 67 6.25 21.86 -22.04
CA TYR A 67 6.34 21.90 -23.50
C TYR A 67 7.61 21.25 -24.03
N THR A 68 8.75 21.39 -23.35
CA THR A 68 9.99 20.68 -23.71
C THR A 68 9.79 19.16 -23.67
N MET A 69 9.22 18.63 -22.58
CA MET A 69 8.90 17.20 -22.48
C MET A 69 7.93 16.75 -23.59
N LEU A 70 6.92 17.57 -23.90
CA LEU A 70 5.92 17.24 -24.93
C LEU A 70 6.53 17.22 -26.34
N GLU A 71 7.46 18.12 -26.63
CA GLU A 71 8.13 18.24 -27.92
C GLU A 71 9.13 17.10 -28.13
N GLU A 72 9.95 16.78 -27.12
CA GLU A 72 10.82 15.61 -27.12
C GLU A 72 10.05 14.30 -27.35
N TYR A 73 8.87 14.16 -26.74
CA TYR A 73 8.02 12.99 -26.93
C TYR A 73 7.48 12.89 -28.38
N LYS A 74 7.05 14.00 -28.97
CA LYS A 74 6.60 14.05 -30.37
C LYS A 74 7.73 13.72 -31.34
N ASP A 75 8.92 14.28 -31.11
CA ASP A 75 10.09 14.03 -31.93
C ASP A 75 10.55 12.56 -31.85
N GLY A 76 10.42 11.93 -30.67
CA GLY A 76 10.65 10.49 -30.51
C GLY A 76 9.68 9.63 -31.33
N LEU A 77 8.39 9.99 -31.38
CA LEU A 77 7.39 9.30 -32.20
C LEU A 77 7.63 9.49 -33.70
N GLU A 78 8.03 10.69 -34.12
CA GLU A 78 8.38 10.95 -35.52
C GLU A 78 9.67 10.25 -35.94
N SER A 79 10.68 10.22 -35.07
CA SER A 79 11.96 9.54 -35.32
C SER A 79 11.78 8.03 -35.41
N GLY A 80 10.90 7.45 -34.58
CA GLY A 80 10.49 6.05 -34.69
C GLY A 80 9.74 5.73 -36.00
N ARG A 81 8.88 6.66 -36.46
CA ARG A 81 8.21 6.54 -37.77
C ARG A 81 9.15 6.72 -38.96
N LYS A 82 10.10 7.66 -38.89
CA LYS A 82 11.12 7.89 -39.92
C LYS A 82 12.11 6.73 -39.98
N ALA A 83 12.52 6.16 -38.85
CA ALA A 83 13.33 4.94 -38.79
C ALA A 83 12.60 3.74 -39.43
N ALA A 84 11.30 3.59 -39.18
CA ALA A 84 10.47 2.55 -39.82
C ALA A 84 10.19 2.80 -41.32
N GLN A 85 10.23 4.05 -41.79
CA GLN A 85 10.04 4.41 -43.20
C GLN A 85 11.34 4.40 -44.03
N THR A 86 12.51 4.50 -43.39
CA THR A 86 13.81 4.54 -44.09
C THR A 86 14.30 3.15 -44.54
N GLU A 87 13.65 2.06 -44.15
CA GLU A 87 13.91 0.70 -44.67
C GLU A 87 13.31 0.42 -46.06
N SER A 88 12.97 1.45 -46.84
CA SER A 88 12.43 1.25 -48.20
C SER A 88 13.01 2.23 -49.22
N ARG A 89 14.22 1.95 -49.72
CA ARG A 89 14.61 2.23 -51.12
C ARG A 89 15.83 1.39 -51.58
N PRO A 90 15.94 1.12 -52.89
CA PRO A 90 16.54 -0.10 -53.44
C PRO A 90 18.05 0.02 -53.69
N GLY A 91 18.81 -0.96 -53.20
CA GLY A 91 20.21 -1.18 -53.59
C GLY A 91 20.71 -2.62 -53.40
N TRP A 92 19.82 -3.54 -53.02
CA TRP A 92 20.13 -4.93 -52.67
C TRP A 92 19.96 -5.94 -53.83
N ARG A 93 19.26 -5.57 -54.92
CA ARG A 93 18.97 -6.49 -56.03
C ARG A 93 20.17 -6.79 -56.92
N ASP A 94 21.21 -5.95 -56.91
CA ASP A 94 22.45 -6.21 -57.67
C ASP A 94 23.46 -7.06 -56.87
N TRP A 95 23.39 -7.05 -55.54
CA TRP A 95 24.18 -7.94 -54.68
C TRP A 95 23.66 -9.39 -54.66
N LEU A 96 22.40 -9.59 -55.08
CA LEU A 96 21.76 -10.89 -55.27
C LEU A 96 22.15 -11.61 -56.57
N SER A 97 23.09 -11.08 -57.36
CA SER A 97 23.75 -11.83 -58.44
C SER A 97 24.79 -12.83 -57.88
N PHE A 98 24.34 -13.66 -56.94
CA PHE A 98 25.15 -14.67 -56.26
C PHE A 98 25.25 -15.91 -57.15
N ARG A 99 26.42 -16.07 -57.77
CA ARG A 99 26.76 -17.20 -58.64
C ARG A 99 26.77 -18.58 -57.96
N ARG A 100 26.40 -18.75 -56.67
CA ARG A 100 26.31 -20.05 -55.94
C ARG A 100 25.37 -20.04 -54.70
N PRO A 101 24.05 -20.28 -54.81
CA PRO A 101 23.06 -20.04 -53.74
C PRO A 101 23.27 -20.81 -52.42
N ALA A 102 24.01 -21.93 -52.42
CA ALA A 102 24.22 -22.74 -51.23
C ALA A 102 25.13 -22.08 -50.16
N PHE A 103 26.05 -21.19 -50.56
CA PHE A 103 27.03 -20.60 -49.62
C PHE A 103 26.48 -19.34 -48.91
N ALA A 104 25.58 -18.61 -49.56
CA ALA A 104 24.94 -17.44 -48.96
C ALA A 104 23.94 -17.86 -47.86
N ALA A 105 23.12 -18.88 -48.13
CA ALA A 105 22.13 -19.35 -47.15
C ALA A 105 22.78 -19.89 -45.87
N SER A 106 23.88 -20.64 -45.99
CA SER A 106 24.61 -21.16 -44.83
C SER A 106 25.31 -20.07 -44.03
N PHE A 107 25.90 -19.07 -44.70
CA PHE A 107 26.54 -17.93 -44.02
C PHE A 107 25.52 -17.04 -43.30
N SER A 108 24.37 -16.76 -43.91
CA SER A 108 23.28 -16.02 -43.27
C SER A 108 22.69 -16.76 -42.07
N ALA A 109 22.48 -18.07 -42.18
CA ALA A 109 22.01 -18.90 -41.06
C ALA A 109 23.04 -18.94 -39.92
N PHE A 110 24.33 -19.04 -40.24
CA PHE A 110 25.41 -18.98 -39.25
C PHE A 110 25.45 -17.63 -38.54
N LEU A 111 25.39 -16.51 -39.26
CA LEU A 111 25.37 -15.17 -38.66
C LEU A 111 24.13 -14.93 -37.82
N LEU A 112 22.97 -15.45 -38.22
CA LEU A 112 21.74 -15.34 -37.45
C LEU A 112 21.80 -16.18 -36.16
N LEU A 113 22.31 -17.41 -36.22
CA LEU A 113 22.52 -18.25 -35.04
C LEU A 113 23.61 -17.69 -34.11
N ALA A 114 24.69 -17.15 -34.68
CA ALA A 114 25.74 -16.48 -33.92
C ALA A 114 25.22 -15.18 -33.28
N GLY A 115 24.41 -14.42 -34.01
CA GLY A 115 23.76 -13.20 -33.53
C GLY A 115 22.73 -13.49 -32.42
N LEU A 116 21.87 -14.50 -32.60
CA LEU A 116 20.95 -14.95 -31.55
C LEU A 116 21.71 -15.52 -30.34
N GLY A 117 22.76 -16.31 -30.56
CA GLY A 117 23.58 -16.87 -29.50
C GLY A 117 24.31 -15.80 -28.69
N ALA A 118 24.94 -14.84 -29.38
CA ALA A 118 25.58 -13.68 -28.75
C ALA A 118 24.55 -12.78 -28.04
N GLY A 119 23.40 -12.55 -28.67
CA GLY A 119 22.30 -11.77 -28.11
C GLY A 119 21.72 -12.41 -26.84
N TRP A 120 21.50 -13.72 -26.84
CA TRP A 120 20.99 -14.45 -25.67
C TRP A 120 22.02 -14.50 -24.54
N PHE A 121 23.30 -14.66 -24.88
CA PHE A 121 24.40 -14.63 -23.91
C PHE A 121 24.61 -13.23 -23.29
N ALA A 122 24.38 -12.16 -24.06
CA ALA A 122 24.46 -10.78 -23.61
C ALA A 122 23.20 -10.32 -22.85
N ALA A 123 22.01 -10.72 -23.30
CA ALA A 123 20.73 -10.35 -22.69
C ALA A 123 20.54 -10.98 -21.29
N GLY A 124 21.04 -12.20 -21.07
CA GLY A 124 20.99 -12.86 -19.75
C GLY A 124 21.98 -12.32 -18.71
N ARG A 125 22.90 -11.41 -19.09
CA ARG A 125 23.98 -10.90 -18.23
C ARG A 125 24.10 -9.37 -18.20
N GLY A 126 23.02 -8.65 -18.52
CA GLY A 126 23.00 -7.19 -18.42
C GLY A 126 23.15 -6.72 -16.96
N PRO A 127 24.18 -5.92 -16.60
CA PRO A 127 24.39 -5.42 -15.23
C PRO A 127 23.27 -4.51 -14.71
N SER A 128 22.37 -4.06 -15.58
CA SER A 128 21.24 -3.20 -15.20
C SER A 128 20.26 -3.92 -14.27
N GLY A 129 19.88 -5.17 -14.55
CA GLY A 129 18.93 -5.92 -13.70
C GLY A 129 19.47 -6.17 -12.29
N ALA A 130 20.77 -6.51 -12.19
CA ALA A 130 21.45 -6.66 -10.90
C ALA A 130 21.48 -5.33 -10.12
N ARG A 131 21.79 -4.20 -10.77
CA ARG A 131 21.82 -2.88 -10.13
C ARG A 131 20.43 -2.44 -9.62
N TYR A 132 19.36 -2.72 -10.36
CA TYR A 132 17.99 -2.45 -9.89
C TYR A 132 17.63 -3.32 -8.70
N ALA A 133 17.98 -4.61 -8.72
CA ALA A 133 17.75 -5.52 -7.60
C ALA A 133 18.55 -5.11 -6.34
N ASP A 134 19.77 -4.61 -6.51
CA ASP A 134 20.59 -4.08 -5.40
C ASP A 134 19.98 -2.81 -4.81
N LEU A 135 19.58 -1.85 -5.64
CA LEU A 135 18.93 -0.63 -5.17
C LEU A 135 17.59 -0.91 -4.47
N SER A 136 16.80 -1.86 -5.01
CA SER A 136 15.54 -2.27 -4.37
C SER A 136 15.78 -2.88 -2.99
N ARG A 137 16.84 -3.69 -2.84
CA ARG A 137 17.24 -4.26 -1.55
C ARG A 137 17.68 -3.18 -0.57
N GLU A 138 18.48 -2.21 -1.02
CA GLU A 138 18.90 -1.07 -0.18
C GLU A 138 17.69 -0.28 0.33
N VAL A 139 16.72 0.04 -0.54
CA VAL A 139 15.50 0.75 -0.14
C VAL A 139 14.68 -0.05 0.86
N GLN A 140 14.57 -1.38 0.68
CA GLN A 140 13.88 -2.24 1.64
C GLN A 140 14.60 -2.26 3.00
N ASP A 141 15.93 -2.32 3.02
CA ASP A 141 16.70 -2.30 4.26
C ASP A 141 16.56 -0.96 4.99
N MET A 142 16.67 0.16 4.26
CA MET A 142 16.42 1.49 4.81
C MET A 142 15.02 1.64 5.42
N ARG A 143 13.97 1.15 4.72
CA ARG A 143 12.60 1.14 5.25
C ARG A 143 12.50 0.35 6.54
N GLN A 144 13.16 -0.80 6.60
CA GLN A 144 13.14 -1.66 7.77
C GLN A 144 13.82 -1.02 8.98
N GLN A 145 15.00 -0.42 8.79
CA GLN A 145 15.69 0.30 9.85
C GLN A 145 14.86 1.47 10.38
N TYR A 146 14.22 2.23 9.48
CA TYR A 146 13.34 3.33 9.85
C TYR A 146 12.08 2.83 10.60
N ALA A 147 11.47 1.75 10.13
CA ALA A 147 10.33 1.12 10.80
C ALA A 147 10.66 0.70 12.23
N LEU A 148 11.81 0.04 12.43
CA LEU A 148 12.29 -0.35 13.76
C LEU A 148 12.55 0.85 14.66
N SER A 149 13.09 1.94 14.12
CA SER A 149 13.27 3.19 14.88
C SER A 149 11.94 3.77 15.34
N LEU A 150 10.93 3.78 14.48
CA LEU A 150 9.58 4.26 14.80
C LEU A 150 8.86 3.37 15.82
N LEU A 151 9.00 2.04 15.71
CA LEU A 151 8.46 1.06 16.67
C LEU A 151 9.01 1.25 18.09
N GLY A 152 10.24 1.77 18.23
CA GLY A 152 10.85 2.08 19.53
C GLY A 152 10.41 3.41 20.15
N GLN A 153 9.63 4.24 19.45
CA GLN A 153 9.25 5.57 19.94
C GLN A 153 8.14 5.50 21.01
N PRO A 154 8.08 6.49 21.94
CA PRO A 154 7.06 6.54 22.98
C PRO A 154 5.66 6.87 22.44
N SER A 155 5.56 7.55 21.29
CA SER A 155 4.31 7.91 20.62
C SER A 155 3.64 6.68 20.00
N ALA A 156 2.37 6.45 20.34
CA ALA A 156 1.58 5.37 19.72
C ALA A 156 1.39 5.59 18.21
N THR A 157 1.26 6.86 17.77
CA THR A 157 1.16 7.22 16.35
C THR A 157 2.42 6.81 15.60
N ASP A 158 3.59 7.08 16.18
CA ASP A 158 4.88 6.77 15.56
C ASP A 158 5.04 5.26 15.45
N ARG A 159 4.66 4.50 16.49
CA ARG A 159 4.68 3.04 16.44
C ARG A 159 3.72 2.47 15.38
N ILE A 160 2.51 3.02 15.24
CA ILE A 160 1.58 2.64 14.16
C ILE A 160 2.19 2.95 12.78
N GLN A 161 2.87 4.09 12.62
CA GLN A 161 3.60 4.39 11.38
C GLN A 161 4.70 3.37 11.14
N GLY A 162 5.47 3.01 12.17
CA GLY A 162 6.49 1.97 12.11
C GLY A 162 5.92 0.63 11.63
N ILE A 163 4.78 0.21 12.18
CA ILE A 163 4.03 -0.98 11.72
C ILE A 163 3.67 -0.86 10.23
N GLY A 164 3.16 0.30 9.80
CA GLY A 164 2.82 0.55 8.40
C GLY A 164 4.03 0.45 7.47
N PHE A 165 5.18 0.98 7.87
CA PHE A 165 6.43 0.81 7.12
C PHE A 165 6.90 -0.65 7.08
N SER A 166 6.78 -1.38 8.20
CA SER A 166 7.09 -2.82 8.24
C SER A 166 6.19 -3.63 7.32
N ALA A 167 4.89 -3.31 7.26
CA ALA A 167 3.91 -3.95 6.38
C ALA A 167 4.21 -3.76 4.88
N ALA A 168 4.90 -2.67 4.52
CA ALA A 168 5.29 -2.35 3.15
C ALA A 168 6.63 -3.00 2.71
N VAL A 169 7.25 -3.81 3.57
CA VAL A 169 8.46 -4.58 3.24
C VAL A 169 8.04 -5.97 2.75
N ASP A 170 8.45 -6.36 1.54
CA ASP A 170 8.06 -7.66 0.97
C ASP A 170 8.55 -8.83 1.82
N ASN A 171 9.79 -8.72 2.31
CA ASN A 171 10.44 -9.78 3.07
C ASN A 171 11.08 -9.22 4.35
N PRO A 172 10.30 -8.90 5.41
CA PRO A 172 10.83 -8.38 6.67
C PRO A 172 11.81 -9.35 7.33
N SER A 173 12.84 -8.82 7.98
CA SER A 173 13.78 -9.58 8.79
C SER A 173 13.11 -10.18 10.03
N ASP A 174 13.74 -11.20 10.61
CA ASP A 174 13.27 -11.82 11.85
C ASP A 174 13.21 -10.82 13.01
N THR A 175 14.12 -9.82 13.05
CA THR A 175 14.08 -8.72 14.02
C THR A 175 12.83 -7.87 13.86
N THR A 176 12.43 -7.58 12.63
CA THR A 176 11.22 -6.79 12.34
C THR A 176 9.97 -7.56 12.69
N LEU A 177 9.91 -8.84 12.34
CA LEU A 177 8.81 -9.71 12.74
C LEU A 177 8.73 -9.85 14.27
N ALA A 178 9.86 -10.00 14.95
CA ALA A 178 9.91 -10.04 16.41
C ALA A 178 9.34 -8.76 17.02
N ALA A 179 9.73 -7.58 16.51
CA ALA A 179 9.20 -6.30 16.98
C ALA A 179 7.68 -6.16 16.75
N LEU A 180 7.15 -6.65 15.63
CA LEU A 180 5.70 -6.68 15.40
C LEU A 180 4.98 -7.60 16.39
N PHE A 181 5.54 -8.77 16.70
CA PHE A 181 4.97 -9.64 17.73
C PHE A 181 5.03 -9.02 19.12
N ASP A 182 6.13 -8.35 19.48
CA ASP A 182 6.25 -7.63 20.74
C ASP A 182 5.20 -6.50 20.82
N ALA A 183 4.91 -5.85 19.68
CA ALA A 183 3.83 -4.86 19.59
C ALA A 183 2.45 -5.49 19.78
N VAL A 184 2.18 -6.69 19.25
CA VAL A 184 0.93 -7.43 19.53
C VAL A 184 0.82 -7.76 21.01
N ASP A 185 1.86 -8.37 21.59
CA ASP A 185 1.81 -8.98 22.92
C ASP A 185 1.88 -7.97 24.07
N ALA A 186 2.66 -6.90 23.90
CA ALA A 186 3.07 -6.04 25.02
C ALA A 186 2.82 -4.54 24.83
N ASP A 187 2.44 -4.04 23.65
CA ASP A 187 2.28 -2.60 23.46
C ASP A 187 1.25 -2.00 24.42
N PRO A 188 1.49 -0.87 25.09
CA PRO A 188 0.51 -0.29 26.01
C PRO A 188 -0.77 0.19 25.31
N ASN A 189 -0.73 0.48 24.01
CA ASN A 189 -1.87 1.00 23.26
C ASN A 189 -2.57 -0.10 22.45
N PRO A 190 -3.87 -0.38 22.70
CA PRO A 190 -4.59 -1.45 22.01
C PRO A 190 -4.72 -1.24 20.49
N ASN A 191 -4.69 0.00 20.00
CA ASN A 191 -4.71 0.29 18.56
C ASN A 191 -3.39 -0.11 17.89
N VAL A 192 -2.26 0.03 18.59
CA VAL A 192 -0.95 -0.44 18.10
C VAL A 192 -0.95 -1.96 18.01
N ARG A 193 -1.49 -2.65 19.03
CA ARG A 193 -1.64 -4.11 19.01
C ARG A 193 -2.49 -4.58 17.83
N LEU A 194 -3.63 -3.94 17.60
CA LEU A 194 -4.53 -4.26 16.48
C LEU A 194 -3.83 -4.06 15.14
N ALA A 195 -3.20 -2.89 14.94
CA ALA A 195 -2.45 -2.61 13.72
C ALA A 195 -1.32 -3.63 13.48
N ALA A 196 -0.66 -4.10 14.54
CA ALA A 196 0.39 -5.10 14.44
C ALA A 196 -0.16 -6.47 14.02
N VAL A 197 -1.35 -6.87 14.51
CA VAL A 197 -2.06 -8.07 14.04
C VAL A 197 -2.39 -7.95 12.55
N ASP A 198 -2.93 -6.81 12.11
CA ASP A 198 -3.27 -6.55 10.70
C ASP A 198 -2.03 -6.58 9.80
N ALA A 199 -0.90 -6.04 10.26
CA ALA A 199 0.36 -6.13 9.51
C ALA A 199 0.87 -7.57 9.41
N LEU A 200 0.78 -8.34 10.50
CA LEU A 200 1.18 -9.76 10.50
C LEU A 200 0.28 -10.63 9.61
N TYR A 201 -0.95 -10.19 9.30
CA TYR A 201 -1.81 -10.84 8.31
C TYR A 201 -1.16 -10.91 6.92
N LEU A 202 -0.40 -9.89 6.52
CA LEU A 202 0.32 -9.87 5.25
C LEU A 202 1.46 -10.90 5.20
N PHE A 203 1.97 -11.30 6.36
CA PHE A 203 3.07 -12.25 6.50
C PHE A 203 2.60 -13.65 6.94
N ARG A 204 1.32 -13.97 6.76
CA ARG A 204 0.71 -15.25 7.19
C ARG A 204 1.38 -16.51 6.64
N ASP A 205 2.07 -16.41 5.52
CA ASP A 205 2.75 -17.54 4.87
C ASP A 205 4.23 -17.67 5.31
N ARG A 206 4.73 -16.75 6.15
CA ARG A 206 6.03 -16.89 6.78
C ARG A 206 6.00 -18.02 7.81
N PRO A 207 6.97 -18.94 7.80
CA PRO A 207 7.08 -19.99 8.80
C PRO A 207 7.08 -19.43 10.23
N GLY A 208 6.28 -20.02 11.11
CA GLY A 208 6.22 -19.63 12.53
C GLY A 208 5.28 -18.46 12.85
N VAL A 209 4.80 -17.70 11.86
CA VAL A 209 3.89 -16.56 12.13
C VAL A 209 2.55 -17.04 12.67
N ARG A 210 1.97 -18.07 12.05
CA ARG A 210 0.68 -18.65 12.45
C ARG A 210 0.75 -19.19 13.88
N GLU A 211 1.80 -19.95 14.21
CA GLU A 211 1.99 -20.51 15.55
C GLU A 211 2.22 -19.44 16.61
N ARG A 212 2.94 -18.37 16.29
CA ARG A 212 3.15 -17.23 17.21
C ARG A 212 1.84 -16.50 17.48
N LEU A 213 1.02 -16.22 16.46
CA LEU A 213 -0.28 -15.56 16.65
C LEU A 213 -1.28 -16.39 17.46
N VAL A 214 -1.25 -17.73 17.35
CA VAL A 214 -2.02 -18.61 18.25
C VAL A 214 -1.62 -18.40 19.71
N ARG A 215 -0.32 -18.23 19.99
CA ARG A 215 0.17 -17.94 21.34
C ARG A 215 -0.25 -16.55 21.81
N SER A 216 -0.16 -15.55 20.93
CA SER A 216 -0.61 -14.19 21.22
C SER A 216 -2.08 -14.16 21.65
N LEU A 217 -2.96 -14.93 20.98
CA LEU A 217 -4.38 -14.99 21.34
C LEU A 217 -4.62 -15.38 22.81
N SER A 218 -3.82 -16.31 23.35
CA SER A 218 -3.95 -16.76 24.74
C SER A 218 -3.53 -15.71 25.79
N VAL A 219 -2.73 -14.71 25.40
CA VAL A 219 -2.25 -13.66 26.31
C VAL A 219 -2.94 -12.31 26.09
N GLN A 220 -3.67 -12.13 24.98
CA GLN A 220 -4.38 -10.90 24.70
C GLN A 220 -5.60 -10.72 25.60
N THR A 221 -5.73 -9.51 26.15
CA THR A 221 -6.84 -9.12 27.02
C THR A 221 -7.82 -8.15 26.36
N TYR A 222 -7.46 -7.54 25.22
CA TYR A 222 -8.32 -6.55 24.55
C TYR A 222 -9.29 -7.22 23.57
N PRO A 223 -10.62 -7.05 23.72
CA PRO A 223 -11.61 -7.77 22.92
C PRO A 223 -11.44 -7.62 21.41
N LEU A 224 -11.14 -6.41 20.92
CA LEU A 224 -11.00 -6.17 19.49
C LEU A 224 -9.76 -6.87 18.90
N VAL A 225 -8.66 -6.93 19.67
CA VAL A 225 -7.44 -7.62 19.25
C VAL A 225 -7.66 -9.13 19.27
N GLN A 226 -8.39 -9.65 20.28
CA GLN A 226 -8.79 -11.06 20.31
C GLN A 226 -9.64 -11.42 19.09
N VAL A 227 -10.62 -10.59 18.72
CA VAL A 227 -11.44 -10.79 17.51
C VAL A 227 -10.57 -10.83 16.26
N ALA A 228 -9.67 -9.85 16.07
CA ALA A 228 -8.77 -9.82 14.91
C ALA A 228 -7.86 -11.06 14.83
N LEU A 229 -7.36 -11.55 15.96
CA LEU A 229 -6.59 -12.79 16.03
C LEU A 229 -7.44 -14.02 15.68
N ILE A 230 -8.67 -14.09 16.19
CA ILE A 230 -9.62 -15.16 15.83
C ILE A 230 -9.90 -15.13 14.32
N ASP A 231 -10.16 -13.96 13.76
CA ASP A 231 -10.37 -13.75 12.32
C ASP A 231 -9.18 -14.27 11.50
N PHE A 232 -7.97 -13.85 11.87
CA PHE A 232 -6.74 -14.34 11.25
C PHE A 232 -6.66 -15.87 11.30
N LEU A 233 -6.84 -16.47 12.48
CA LEU A 233 -6.65 -17.91 12.68
C LEU A 233 -7.65 -18.77 11.89
N VAL A 234 -8.88 -18.29 11.75
CA VAL A 234 -9.92 -18.93 10.91
C VAL A 234 -9.51 -18.89 9.44
N GLU A 235 -9.02 -17.75 8.96
CA GLU A 235 -8.61 -17.57 7.57
C GLU A 235 -7.43 -18.47 7.18
N VAL A 236 -6.40 -18.57 8.03
CA VAL A 236 -5.24 -19.44 7.74
C VAL A 236 -5.52 -20.93 7.96
N ARG A 237 -6.71 -21.31 8.46
CA ARG A 237 -7.14 -22.71 8.70
C ARG A 237 -6.11 -23.53 9.49
N GLU A 238 -5.49 -22.93 10.49
CA GLU A 238 -4.48 -23.61 11.31
C GLU A 238 -5.17 -24.59 12.27
N ALA A 239 -4.95 -25.90 12.10
CA ALA A 239 -5.58 -26.92 12.95
C ALA A 239 -5.27 -26.75 14.45
N ARG A 240 -4.08 -26.23 14.77
CA ARG A 240 -3.67 -25.89 16.15
C ARG A 240 -4.43 -24.70 16.73
N ALA A 241 -4.95 -23.82 15.87
CA ALA A 241 -5.77 -22.70 16.31
C ALA A 241 -7.15 -23.14 16.82
N ALA A 242 -7.72 -24.20 16.25
CA ALA A 242 -9.01 -24.73 16.72
C ALA A 242 -8.95 -25.17 18.19
N GLU A 243 -7.86 -25.83 18.59
CA GLU A 243 -7.65 -26.25 19.99
C GLU A 243 -7.46 -25.05 20.92
N ALA A 244 -6.72 -24.02 20.48
CA ALA A 244 -6.54 -22.79 21.24
C ALA A 244 -7.86 -22.01 21.40
N LEU A 245 -8.64 -21.91 20.32
CA LEU A 245 -9.98 -21.29 20.31
C LEU A 245 -10.94 -22.03 21.25
N LYS A 246 -10.93 -23.36 21.24
CA LYS A 246 -11.77 -24.17 22.12
C LYS A 246 -11.44 -23.91 23.60
N LYS A 247 -10.16 -23.92 23.97
CA LYS A 247 -9.70 -23.61 25.33
C LYS A 247 -10.08 -22.19 25.76
N LEU A 248 -10.01 -21.23 24.85
CA LEU A 248 -10.39 -19.84 25.11
C LEU A 248 -11.90 -19.69 25.35
N VAL A 249 -12.74 -20.42 24.61
CA VAL A 249 -14.20 -20.44 24.84
C VAL A 249 -14.55 -21.12 26.17
N GLU A 250 -13.82 -22.18 26.54
CA GLU A 250 -14.02 -22.94 27.78
C GLU A 250 -13.54 -22.21 29.03
N SER A 251 -12.56 -21.30 28.93
CA SER A 251 -12.06 -20.55 30.10
C SER A 251 -13.08 -19.58 30.70
N GLY A 252 -14.11 -19.18 29.95
CA GLY A 252 -15.20 -18.34 30.44
C GLY A 252 -14.89 -16.86 30.60
N ASP A 253 -13.64 -16.44 30.39
CA ASP A 253 -13.16 -15.06 30.56
C ASP A 253 -13.37 -14.15 29.33
N LEU A 254 -14.18 -14.59 28.35
CA LEU A 254 -14.43 -13.85 27.11
C LEU A 254 -15.66 -12.96 27.22
N THR A 255 -15.61 -11.78 26.60
CA THR A 255 -16.81 -10.97 26.38
C THR A 255 -17.78 -11.71 25.44
N PRO A 256 -19.10 -11.43 25.49
CA PRO A 256 -20.09 -12.10 24.65
C PRO A 256 -19.75 -12.03 23.14
N GLU A 257 -19.17 -10.92 22.69
CA GLU A 257 -18.78 -10.69 21.30
C GLU A 257 -17.62 -11.58 20.88
N VAL A 258 -16.56 -11.65 21.71
CA VAL A 258 -15.38 -12.48 21.44
C VAL A 258 -15.76 -13.96 21.47
N LYS A 259 -16.57 -14.38 22.45
CA LYS A 259 -17.08 -15.75 22.55
C LYS A 259 -17.88 -16.14 21.31
N LYS A 260 -18.84 -15.29 20.89
CA LYS A 260 -19.64 -15.52 19.69
C LYS A 260 -18.74 -15.65 18.45
N ARG A 261 -17.74 -14.79 18.31
CA ARG A 261 -16.81 -14.84 17.17
C ARG A 261 -15.94 -16.10 17.19
N ALA A 262 -15.46 -16.53 18.35
CA ALA A 262 -14.71 -17.77 18.50
C ALA A 262 -15.55 -19.01 18.16
N GLU A 263 -16.79 -19.08 18.66
CA GLU A 263 -17.73 -20.16 18.32
C GLU A 263 -18.07 -20.20 16.82
N GLN A 264 -18.20 -19.04 16.17
CA GLN A 264 -18.35 -18.96 14.71
C GLN A 264 -17.12 -19.46 13.99
N GLY A 265 -15.92 -19.12 14.48
CA GLY A 265 -14.65 -19.57 13.91
C GLY A 265 -14.45 -21.08 13.98
N LEU A 266 -14.90 -21.72 15.06
CA LEU A 266 -14.83 -23.18 15.23
C LEU A 266 -15.77 -23.97 14.30
N ARG A 267 -16.76 -23.32 13.67
CA ARG A 267 -17.76 -23.96 12.79
C ARG A 267 -17.41 -23.85 11.29
N GLN A 268 -16.43 -23.02 10.94
CA GLN A 268 -15.97 -22.79 9.57
C GLN A 268 -14.81 -23.73 9.23
#